data_AF-A0A930SLV8-F1
#
_entry.id   AF-A0A930SLV8-F1
#
_cell.length_a   1.000
_cell.length_b   1.000
_cell.length_c   1.000
_cell.angle_alpha   90.00
_cell.angle_beta   90.00
_cell.angle_gamma   90.00
#
_symmetry.space_group_name_H-M   'P 1'
#
loop_
_entity.id
_entity.type
_entity.pdbx_description
1 polymer ?
#
loop_
_entity_poly.entity_id
_entity_poly.type
_entity_poly.pdbx_seq_one_letter_code
_entity_poly.pdbx_strand_id
1 'polypeptide(L)'
;MPLCPRCQYRNAPDALQCSQCGLQLKAHGHPGIPLHQSRGGESLCMTCTYHADDTCTFPQRPEAQTCTLYSAIATHEALPDRPQDSAVAMGRLLRRNGGWLLLIALILLSLLIAVL
;
A
#
# COMPACT_ATOMS: atom_id res chain seq x y z
N MET A 1 13.68 -4.69 -2.49
CA MET A 1 14.60 -3.60 -2.86
C MET A 1 13.96 -2.78 -3.97
N PRO A 2 13.66 -1.49 -3.76
CA PRO A 2 12.92 -0.68 -4.72
C PRO A 2 13.78 -0.31 -5.95
N LEU A 3 13.19 -0.42 -7.15
CA LEU A 3 13.77 0.12 -8.37
C LEU A 3 13.44 1.61 -8.50
N CYS A 4 14.40 2.40 -8.98
CA CYS A 4 14.16 3.79 -9.34
C CYS A 4 13.20 3.85 -10.56
N PRO A 5 12.10 4.63 -10.50
CA PRO A 5 11.17 4.73 -11.63
C PRO A 5 11.77 5.45 -12.85
N ARG A 6 12.86 6.20 -12.68
CA ARG A 6 13.51 6.96 -13.77
C ARG A 6 14.61 6.17 -14.48
N CYS A 7 15.55 5.61 -13.72
CA CYS A 7 16.72 4.91 -14.29
C CYS A 7 16.72 3.40 -14.05
N GLN A 8 15.69 2.86 -13.41
CA GLN A 8 15.56 1.43 -13.08
C GLN A 8 16.70 0.87 -12.20
N TYR A 9 17.54 1.73 -11.64
CA TYR A 9 18.60 1.34 -10.73
C TYR A 9 18.02 0.86 -9.38
N ARG A 10 18.62 -0.19 -8.80
CA ARG A 10 18.23 -0.72 -7.48
C ARG A 10 18.84 0.14 -6.39
N ASN A 11 17.99 0.78 -5.60
CA ASN A 11 18.45 1.58 -4.45
C ASN A 11 18.21 0.82 -3.14
N ALA A 12 18.95 1.21 -2.11
CA ALA A 12 18.72 0.72 -0.76
C ALA A 12 17.28 1.07 -0.32
N PRO A 13 16.61 0.21 0.46
CA PRO A 13 15.22 0.42 0.88
C PRO A 13 15.02 1.70 1.73
N ASP A 14 16.09 2.20 2.34
CA ASP A 14 16.19 3.43 3.13
C ASP A 14 16.61 4.66 2.31
N ALA A 15 17.05 4.49 1.06
CA ALA A 15 17.57 5.58 0.23
C ALA A 15 16.53 6.70 0.01
N LEU A 16 16.91 7.93 0.40
CA LEU A 16 16.11 9.13 0.21
C LEU A 16 16.11 9.59 -1.26
N GLN A 17 17.21 9.31 -1.96
CA GLN A 17 17.46 9.71 -3.35
C GLN A 17 18.17 8.59 -4.09
N CYS A 18 17.96 8.50 -5.40
CA CYS A 18 18.63 7.52 -6.23
C CYS A 18 20.12 7.88 -6.38
N SER A 19 21.01 6.93 -6.09
CA SER A 19 22.46 7.18 -6.18
C SER A 19 22.98 7.37 -7.60
N GLN A 20 22.20 6.96 -8.62
CA GLN A 20 22.59 7.10 -10.03
C GLN A 20 22.02 8.36 -10.69
N CYS A 21 20.73 8.65 -10.49
CA CYS A 21 20.07 9.75 -11.19
C CYS A 21 19.66 10.92 -10.30
N GLY A 22 19.89 10.83 -8.98
CA GLY A 22 19.54 11.89 -8.01
C GLY A 22 18.04 12.05 -7.76
N LEU A 23 17.17 11.22 -8.34
CA LEU A 23 15.73 11.30 -8.14
C LEU A 23 15.37 11.06 -6.67
N GLN A 24 14.60 11.95 -6.05
CA GLN A 24 14.06 11.70 -4.71
C GLN A 24 13.11 10.51 -4.74
N LEU A 25 13.36 9.51 -3.89
CA LEU A 25 12.57 8.28 -3.82
C LEU A 25 11.58 8.28 -2.65
N LYS A 26 11.77 9.17 -1.67
CA LYS A 26 10.94 9.29 -0.48
C LYS A 26 10.55 10.73 -0.22
N ALA A 27 9.34 10.91 0.28
CA ALA A 27 8.81 12.21 0.63
C ALA A 27 9.58 12.78 1.83
N HIS A 28 10.28 13.90 1.60
CA HIS A 28 10.76 14.81 2.65
C HIS A 28 11.58 14.15 3.79
N GLY A 29 12.33 13.08 3.52
CA GLY A 29 13.25 12.50 4.49
C GLY A 29 12.64 11.53 5.52
N HIS A 30 11.35 11.21 5.43
CA HIS A 30 10.70 10.31 6.40
C HIS A 30 10.74 8.84 5.97
N PRO A 31 11.34 7.94 6.76
CA PRO A 31 11.28 6.51 6.48
C PRO A 31 9.84 6.00 6.63
N GLY A 32 9.33 5.29 5.62
CA GLY A 32 8.06 4.55 5.70
C GLY A 32 6.88 5.19 4.96
N ILE A 33 7.00 6.42 4.46
CA ILE A 33 5.95 7.07 3.68
C ILE A 33 6.27 6.94 2.18
N PRO A 34 5.43 6.26 1.38
CA PRO A 34 5.63 6.17 -0.06
C PRO A 34 5.43 7.55 -0.70
N LEU A 35 6.29 7.90 -1.66
CA LEU A 35 6.11 9.07 -2.51
C LEU A 35 5.73 8.59 -3.90
N HIS A 36 4.47 8.77 -4.30
CA HIS A 36 4.04 8.53 -5.68
C HIS A 36 4.50 9.71 -6.54
N GLN A 37 4.98 9.40 -7.74
CA GLN A 37 5.47 10.38 -8.70
C GLN A 37 4.96 10.00 -10.09
N SER A 38 4.51 10.98 -10.86
CA SER A 38 4.07 10.73 -12.23
C SER A 38 5.25 10.36 -13.13
N ARG A 39 4.99 9.52 -14.11
CA ARG A 39 5.96 9.20 -15.17
C ARG A 39 5.74 10.22 -16.28
N GLY A 40 6.72 11.11 -16.50
CA GLY A 40 6.66 12.08 -17.61
C GLY A 40 6.03 13.43 -17.29
N GLY A 41 5.83 13.78 -16.01
CA GLY A 41 5.41 15.12 -15.59
C GLY A 41 3.89 15.36 -15.65
N GLU A 42 3.10 14.32 -15.89
CA GLU A 42 1.63 14.40 -15.84
C GLU A 42 1.15 14.61 -14.40
N SER A 43 -0.07 15.15 -14.24
CA SER A 43 -0.68 15.30 -12.91
C SER A 43 -1.18 13.96 -12.38
N LEU A 44 -0.80 13.62 -11.14
CA LEU A 44 -1.37 12.49 -10.40
C LEU A 44 -2.82 12.73 -9.97
N CYS A 45 -3.26 13.99 -9.89
CA CYS A 45 -4.63 14.28 -9.43
C CYS A 45 -5.67 13.76 -10.41
N MET A 46 -5.38 13.79 -11.72
CA MET A 46 -6.33 13.38 -12.78
C MET A 46 -6.74 11.91 -12.70
N THR A 47 -5.90 11.06 -12.10
CA THR A 47 -6.16 9.63 -11.93
C THR A 47 -6.40 9.24 -10.47
N CYS A 48 -6.58 10.21 -9.57
CA CYS A 48 -6.71 9.99 -8.13
C CYS A 48 -8.17 9.87 -7.68
N THR A 49 -8.50 8.79 -6.96
CA THR A 49 -9.84 8.54 -6.38
C THR A 49 -10.32 9.71 -5.53
N TYR A 50 -9.46 10.23 -4.64
CA TYR A 50 -9.84 11.35 -3.79
C TYR A 50 -10.03 12.67 -4.55
N HIS A 51 -9.56 12.78 -5.79
CA HIS A 51 -9.83 13.94 -6.66
C HIS A 51 -11.16 13.79 -7.36
N ALA A 52 -11.45 12.59 -7.87
CA ALA A 52 -12.75 12.24 -8.42
C ALA A 52 -13.89 12.43 -7.40
N ASP A 53 -13.65 12.07 -6.13
CA ASP A 53 -14.64 12.22 -5.07
C ASP A 53 -14.67 13.62 -4.42
N ASP A 54 -13.86 14.57 -4.91
CA ASP A 54 -13.68 15.93 -4.34
C ASP A 54 -13.31 15.97 -2.84
N THR A 55 -12.74 14.88 -2.30
CA THR A 55 -12.45 14.74 -0.86
C THR A 55 -11.03 15.09 -0.47
N CYS A 56 -10.05 15.12 -1.39
CA CYS A 56 -8.67 15.37 -0.99
C CYS A 56 -8.30 16.84 -0.87
N THR A 57 -7.51 17.07 0.17
CA THR A 57 -7.13 18.37 0.70
C THR A 57 -5.67 18.70 0.36
N PHE A 58 -5.08 17.99 -0.60
CA PHE A 58 -3.68 18.19 -0.96
C PHE A 58 -3.49 19.58 -1.61
N PRO A 59 -2.61 20.44 -1.08
CA PRO A 59 -2.51 21.83 -1.52
C PRO A 59 -2.13 22.05 -2.98
N GLN A 60 -1.38 21.12 -3.59
CA GLN A 60 -0.92 21.25 -4.98
C GLN A 60 -1.93 20.74 -6.01
N ARG A 61 -3.19 20.53 -5.64
CA ARG A 61 -4.25 20.25 -6.60
C ARG A 61 -4.47 21.43 -7.55
N PRO A 62 -4.82 21.18 -8.82
CA PRO A 62 -4.93 19.89 -9.50
C PRO A 62 -3.62 19.44 -10.20
N GLU A 63 -2.51 20.14 -10.01
CA GLU A 63 -1.27 19.95 -10.79
C GLU A 63 -0.21 19.07 -10.11
N ALA A 64 -0.53 18.43 -8.99
CA ALA A 64 0.44 17.65 -8.23
C ALA A 64 1.03 16.49 -9.05
N GLN A 65 2.33 16.58 -9.35
CA GLN A 65 3.10 15.51 -10.00
C GLN A 65 3.65 14.50 -8.98
N THR A 66 3.66 14.88 -7.70
CA THR A 66 4.11 14.04 -6.59
C THR A 66 3.11 14.07 -5.44
N CYS A 67 2.78 12.92 -4.86
CA CYS A 67 1.81 12.86 -3.76
C CYS A 67 2.04 11.63 -2.87
N THR A 68 1.97 11.80 -1.56
CA THR A 68 2.05 10.71 -0.57
C THR A 68 0.71 10.03 -0.31
N LEU A 69 -0.39 10.72 -0.65
CA LEU A 69 -1.78 10.27 -0.47
C LEU A 69 -2.42 9.81 -1.78
N TYR A 70 -1.62 9.61 -2.83
CA TYR A 70 -2.16 9.19 -4.13
C TYR A 70 -2.80 7.80 -4.03
N SER A 71 -4.02 7.69 -4.55
CA SER A 71 -4.76 6.45 -4.68
C SER A 71 -5.39 6.42 -6.06
N ALA A 72 -4.92 5.53 -6.93
CA ALA A 72 -5.45 5.42 -8.29
C ALA A 72 -6.94 5.02 -8.24
N ILE A 73 -7.76 5.63 -9.08
CA ILE A 73 -9.10 5.10 -9.42
C ILE A 73 -8.83 3.67 -9.91
N ALA A 74 -9.59 2.67 -9.44
CA ALA A 74 -9.29 1.25 -9.59
C ALA A 74 -9.00 0.82 -11.05
N THR A 75 -7.77 1.04 -11.47
CA THR A 75 -7.11 0.54 -12.67
C THR A 75 -5.85 -0.11 -12.14
N HIS A 76 -5.58 -1.34 -12.58
CA HIS A 76 -4.49 -2.22 -12.14
C HIS A 76 -3.08 -1.63 -12.43
N GLU A 77 -2.75 -0.46 -11.89
CA GLU A 77 -1.45 0.18 -12.06
C GLU A 77 -0.59 -0.19 -10.86
N ALA A 78 0.37 -1.07 -11.15
CA ALA A 78 1.20 -1.81 -10.22
C ALA A 78 1.87 -0.92 -9.17
N LEU A 79 1.53 -1.19 -7.92
CA LEU A 79 2.32 -0.80 -6.76
C LEU A 79 3.68 -1.55 -6.87
N PRO A 80 4.81 -0.92 -6.54
CA PRO A 80 6.09 -1.62 -6.51
C PRO A 80 6.05 -2.63 -5.37
N ASP A 81 5.78 -3.87 -5.76
CA ASP A 81 6.23 -5.13 -5.16
C ASP A 81 6.70 -5.00 -3.70
N ARG A 82 5.74 -4.94 -2.77
CA ARG A 82 5.99 -5.50 -1.43
C ARG A 82 6.15 -6.99 -1.66
N PRO A 83 7.22 -7.64 -1.15
CA PRO A 83 7.37 -9.08 -1.26
C PRO A 83 6.06 -9.70 -0.77
N GLN A 84 5.35 -10.37 -1.68
CA GLN A 84 4.19 -11.17 -1.34
C GLN A 84 4.74 -12.42 -0.65
N ASP A 85 5.08 -12.27 0.63
CA ASP A 85 5.30 -13.40 1.52
C ASP A 85 3.97 -14.11 1.67
N SER A 86 3.76 -15.11 0.83
CA SER A 86 2.61 -16.02 0.79
C SER A 86 2.32 -16.70 2.13
N ALA A 87 3.29 -16.70 3.06
CA ALA A 87 3.13 -17.13 4.44
C ALA A 87 2.25 -16.19 5.30
N VAL A 88 2.16 -14.90 4.97
CA VAL A 88 1.39 -13.91 5.75
C VAL A 88 -0.10 -13.87 5.33
N ALA A 89 -0.44 -14.38 4.15
CA ALA A 89 -1.83 -14.46 3.68
C ALA A 89 -2.66 -15.47 4.50
N MET A 90 -2.07 -16.64 4.80
CA MET A 90 -2.71 -17.69 5.61
C MET A 90 -3.00 -17.21 7.05
N GLY A 91 -2.03 -16.54 7.68
CA GLY A 91 -2.19 -15.98 9.03
C GLY A 91 -3.22 -14.85 9.13
N ARG A 92 -3.44 -14.10 8.03
CA ARG A 92 -4.41 -13.00 7.98
C ARG A 92 -5.84 -13.48 7.85
N LEU A 93 -6.09 -14.56 7.09
CA LEU A 93 -7.40 -15.23 7.06
C LEU A 93 -7.73 -15.86 8.41
N LEU A 94 -6.77 -16.51 9.06
CA LEU A 94 -6.98 -17.17 10.35
C LEU A 94 -7.32 -16.17 11.47
N ARG A 95 -6.68 -15.00 11.47
CA ARG A 95 -7.00 -13.90 12.38
C ARG A 95 -8.36 -13.25 12.11
N ARG A 96 -8.81 -13.21 10.85
CA ARG A 96 -10.09 -12.59 10.47
C ARG A 96 -11.30 -13.45 10.86
N ASN A 97 -11.13 -14.78 10.90
CA ASN A 97 -12.19 -15.72 11.28
C ASN A 97 -12.01 -16.34 12.68
N GLY A 98 -11.04 -15.88 13.48
CA GLY A 98 -10.72 -16.46 14.78
C GLY A 98 -11.87 -16.45 15.79
N GLY A 99 -12.69 -15.39 15.81
CA GLY A 99 -13.87 -15.32 16.70
C GLY A 99 -14.94 -16.37 16.37
N TRP A 100 -15.16 -16.64 15.08
CA TRP A 100 -16.12 -17.66 14.62
C TRP A 100 -15.66 -19.07 14.94
N LEU A 101 -14.36 -19.35 14.82
CA LEU A 101 -13.78 -20.65 15.19
C LEU A 101 -13.90 -20.92 16.69
N LEU A 102 -13.69 -19.90 17.53
CA LEU A 102 -13.87 -20.00 18.98
C LEU A 102 -15.34 -20.29 19.35
N LEU A 103 -16.28 -19.61 18.70
CA LEU A 103 -17.72 -19.85 18.91
C LEU A 103 -18.12 -21.27 18.54
N ILE A 104 -17.68 -21.78 17.38
CA ILE A 104 -17.97 -23.16 16.96
C ILE A 104 -17.40 -24.16 17.97
N ALA A 105 -16.17 -23.95 18.44
CA ALA A 105 -15.55 -24.82 19.43
C ALA A 105 -16.32 -24.86 20.75
N LEU A 106 -16.81 -23.70 21.23
CA LEU A 106 -17.63 -23.62 22.44
C LEU A 106 -18.99 -24.32 22.28
N ILE A 107 -19.63 -24.17 21.12
CA ILE A 107 -20.91 -24.84 20.82
C ILE A 107 -20.72 -26.36 20.83
N LEU A 108 -19.70 -26.87 20.13
CA LEU A 108 -19.38 -28.30 20.09
C LEU A 108 -19.06 -28.84 21.48
N LEU A 109 -18.31 -28.10 22.29
CA LEU A 109 -18.01 -28.48 23.67
C LEU A 109 -19.28 -28.54 24.53
N SER A 110 -20.19 -27.58 24.39
CA SER A 110 -21.47 -27.60 25.12
C SER A 110 -22.35 -28.79 24.74
N LEU A 111 -22.37 -29.16 23.45
CA LEU A 111 -23.12 -30.30 22.96
C LEU A 111 -22.52 -31.62 23.45
N LEU A 112 -21.20 -31.72 23.48
CA LEU A 112 -20.48 -32.87 24.06
C LEU A 112 -20.82 -33.07 25.53
N ILE A 113 -20.85 -32.00 26.32
CA ILE A 113 -21.20 -32.07 27.75
C ILE A 113 -22.68 -32.45 27.92
N ALA A 114 -23.58 -31.97 27.06
CA ALA A 114 -25.00 -32.27 27.18
C ALA A 114 -25.39 -33.71 26.79
N VAL A 115 -24.57 -34.37 25.95
CA VAL A 115 -24.80 -35.74 25.47
C VAL A 115 -24.12 -36.80 26.35
N LEU A 116 -23.12 -36.40 27.14
CA LEU A 116 -22.42 -37.25 28.12
C LEU A 116 -23.22 -37.35 29.43
#